data_AF-A0A7J9LA53-F1
#
_entry.id   AF-A0A7J9LA53-F1
#
_cell.length_a   1.000
_cell.length_b   1.000
_cell.length_c   1.000
_cell.angle_alpha   90.00
_cell.angle_beta   90.00
_cell.angle_gamma   90.00
#
_symmetry.space_group_name_H-M   'P 1'
#
loop_
_entity.id
_entity.type
_entity.pdbx_description
1 polymer ?
#
loop_
_entity_poly.entity_id
_entity_poly.type
_entity_poly.pdbx_seq_one_letter_code
_entity_poly.pdbx_strand_id
1 'polypeptide(L)'
;MTSAGDEEVDAVLSDVESDEPVPIVIKDPSREDVSVEKFREILAELDREKQAREAAENSKSELQVSFNRLKALAHEAIKKRDECGRQRDEALREKEEALRSNDNLTAQLAEANKIKDEVTKQREDLAKQLEEASKGKDGLRSEIETSAHMLVSGIEKISGKVNNFKNFSAGGLPRSQKYTGLPSVAYGVIKRTNEIVEELVKQIETTTKSRNEAREQIEQRNYEIAIEVSQLEATISGLRDEVAKKTNIIENLEKNIAEKDGKIGEIEKEMSEKINLAEDELMELRNLSSEYEDKLKIWQMRMELQRPLLVDQLNFVSRIHEIIYDVIKIVDADNMDQSDVSESFFLPQETDSEENIRACLAGMESIYELTGILAAKTKDLVEEKNREVKSLNETVARLIKEKEQIGSLLRSALSRRMVSENKSKTNELFQTAENGLREAGIDFKFSNLIGDGNKAEDPGSDQDEIYTLAGALEKIVKTSQLEIIELQHSVEELRAESSVLKEHVEAQAKELNQRMHRIEELEEKERVANESVSNISLSL
;
A
#
# COMPACT_ATOMS: atom_id res chain seq x y z
N MET A 1 15.34 -32.56 -36.30
CA MET A 1 14.54 -32.53 -37.54
C MET A 1 13.61 -31.32 -37.44
N THR A 2 13.55 -30.51 -38.52
CA THR A 2 12.62 -29.38 -38.83
C THR A 2 12.55 -28.25 -37.78
N SER A 3 13.19 -27.07 -37.92
CA SER A 3 13.19 -26.00 -38.96
C SER A 3 11.86 -25.24 -39.13
N ALA A 4 11.97 -23.90 -39.09
CA ALA A 4 11.01 -22.81 -39.38
C ALA A 4 10.13 -22.36 -38.18
N GLY A 5 10.00 -21.06 -37.86
CA GLY A 5 10.52 -19.85 -38.50
C GLY A 5 10.24 -18.62 -37.63
N ASP A 6 11.15 -17.65 -37.68
CA ASP A 6 10.95 -16.26 -37.25
C ASP A 6 9.84 -15.62 -38.08
N GLU A 7 8.88 -14.99 -37.42
CA GLU A 7 8.07 -13.92 -38.02
C GLU A 7 8.16 -12.69 -37.11
N GLU A 8 9.24 -11.95 -37.35
CA GLU A 8 9.42 -10.56 -36.99
C GLU A 8 8.44 -9.76 -37.88
N VAL A 9 7.34 -9.27 -37.30
CA VAL A 9 6.38 -8.42 -38.01
C VAL A 9 6.93 -6.99 -38.02
N ASP A 10 7.85 -6.76 -38.94
CA ASP A 10 8.38 -5.44 -39.32
C ASP A 10 7.30 -4.70 -40.13
N ALA A 11 6.51 -3.86 -39.46
CA ALA A 11 5.55 -2.97 -40.10
C ALA A 11 6.28 -1.76 -40.68
N VAL A 12 6.92 -1.98 -41.82
CA VAL A 12 7.43 -0.94 -42.72
C VAL A 12 6.24 -0.19 -43.32
N LEU A 13 6.00 1.05 -42.87
CA LEU A 13 5.13 2.01 -43.55
C LEU A 13 6.00 3.04 -44.28
N SER A 14 6.52 2.64 -45.44
CA SER A 14 6.78 3.53 -46.58
C SER A 14 5.60 3.35 -47.55
N ASP A 15 5.06 4.30 -48.28
CA ASP A 15 5.58 5.57 -48.75
C ASP A 15 4.38 6.37 -49.31
N VAL A 16 4.41 7.68 -49.11
CA VAL A 16 4.13 8.71 -50.12
C VAL A 16 2.96 8.47 -51.09
N GLU A 17 1.84 9.14 -50.81
CA GLU A 17 1.00 9.76 -51.85
C GLU A 17 0.92 11.27 -51.60
N SER A 18 1.86 11.98 -52.24
CA SER A 18 1.64 13.20 -53.03
C SER A 18 0.64 14.24 -52.53
N ASP A 19 1.08 15.12 -51.62
CA ASP A 19 0.51 16.46 -51.52
C ASP A 19 1.10 17.34 -52.64
N GLU A 20 0.27 17.71 -53.61
CA GLU A 20 0.49 18.93 -54.40
C GLU A 20 0.60 20.11 -53.44
N PRO A 21 1.61 20.99 -53.54
CA PRO A 21 1.64 22.18 -52.73
C PRO A 21 0.57 23.14 -53.25
N VAL A 22 -0.60 23.15 -52.59
CA VAL A 22 -1.56 24.23 -52.73
C VAL A 22 -0.81 25.53 -52.44
N PRO A 23 -0.74 26.50 -53.37
CA PRO A 23 -0.07 27.76 -53.11
C PRO A 23 -0.80 28.44 -51.95
N ILE A 24 -0.12 28.55 -50.80
CA ILE A 24 -0.56 29.45 -49.74
C ILE A 24 -0.52 30.85 -50.36
N VAL A 25 -1.69 31.35 -50.73
CA VAL A 25 -1.89 32.74 -51.10
C VAL A 25 -1.64 33.55 -49.83
N ILE A 26 -0.40 33.99 -49.68
CA ILE A 26 -0.04 35.04 -48.72
C ILE A 26 -0.78 36.29 -49.24
N LYS A 27 -1.94 36.57 -48.67
CA LYS A 27 -2.50 37.92 -48.70
C LYS A 27 -1.49 38.78 -47.95
N ASP A 28 -0.75 39.61 -48.67
CA ASP A 28 0.04 40.68 -48.07
C ASP A 28 -0.89 41.49 -47.16
N PRO A 29 -0.67 41.51 -45.83
CA PRO A 29 -1.37 42.46 -44.99
C PRO A 29 -0.92 43.86 -45.41
N SER A 30 -1.90 44.75 -45.57
CA SER A 30 -1.70 46.17 -45.78
C SER A 30 -0.61 46.69 -44.86
N ARG A 31 0.30 47.52 -45.40
CA ARG A 31 1.28 48.31 -44.65
C ARG A 31 0.54 49.27 -43.70
N GLU A 32 0.05 48.73 -42.60
CA GLU A 32 -0.28 49.46 -41.40
C GLU A 32 0.92 49.30 -40.46
N ASP A 33 1.41 50.42 -39.95
CA ASP A 33 2.69 50.57 -39.27
C ASP A 33 3.00 49.42 -38.29
N VAL A 34 3.94 48.56 -38.67
CA VAL A 34 4.59 47.63 -37.73
C VAL A 34 5.42 48.49 -36.78
N SER A 35 4.83 48.85 -35.64
CA SER A 35 5.58 49.52 -34.58
C SER A 35 6.71 48.61 -34.10
N VAL A 36 7.84 49.20 -33.71
CA VAL A 36 9.00 48.49 -33.18
C VAL A 36 8.62 47.62 -31.98
N GLU A 37 7.57 48.02 -31.26
CA GLU A 37 6.95 47.31 -30.14
C GLU A 37 6.32 45.98 -30.56
N LYS A 38 5.54 45.93 -31.66
CA LYS A 38 4.97 44.67 -32.18
C LYS A 38 6.06 43.69 -32.63
N PHE A 39 7.14 44.22 -33.22
CA PHE A 39 8.27 43.37 -33.64
C PHE A 39 9.03 42.78 -32.44
N ARG A 40 9.18 43.56 -31.36
CA ARG A 40 9.73 43.06 -30.08
C ARG A 40 8.84 42.02 -29.43
N GLU A 41 7.53 42.20 -29.49
CA GLU A 41 6.55 41.27 -28.94
C GLU A 41 6.58 39.92 -29.66
N ILE A 42 6.62 39.92 -31.00
CA ILE A 42 6.73 38.70 -31.81
C ILE A 42 8.06 37.96 -31.54
N LEU A 43 9.17 38.68 -31.36
CA LEU A 43 10.44 38.04 -30.99
C LEU A 43 10.38 37.40 -29.60
N ALA A 44 9.75 38.07 -28.63
CA ALA A 44 9.54 37.52 -27.29
C ALA A 44 8.59 36.30 -27.30
N GLU A 45 7.60 36.28 -28.19
CA GLU A 45 6.69 35.15 -28.37
C GLU A 45 7.38 33.97 -29.06
N LEU A 46 8.22 34.22 -30.07
CA LEU A 46 9.05 33.20 -30.70
C LEU A 46 10.05 32.57 -29.71
N ASP A 47 10.63 33.36 -28.82
CA ASP A 47 11.54 32.84 -27.80
C ASP A 47 10.78 32.05 -26.72
N ARG A 48 9.58 32.48 -26.32
CA ARG A 48 8.67 31.68 -25.46
C ARG A 48 8.30 30.35 -26.10
N GLU A 49 7.97 30.34 -27.39
CA GLU A 49 7.63 29.12 -28.13
C GLU A 49 8.82 28.16 -28.23
N LYS A 50 10.04 28.67 -28.47
CA LYS A 50 11.26 27.85 -28.46
C LYS A 50 11.51 27.22 -27.09
N GLN A 51 11.36 27.99 -26.01
CA GLN A 51 11.51 27.48 -24.65
C GLN A 51 10.45 26.43 -24.32
N ALA A 52 9.19 26.64 -24.73
CA ALA A 52 8.12 25.67 -24.56
C ALA A 52 8.41 24.37 -25.34
N ARG A 53 8.93 24.47 -26.56
CA ARG A 53 9.32 23.32 -27.37
C ARG A 53 10.48 22.53 -26.75
N GLU A 54 11.50 23.22 -26.25
CA GLU A 54 12.63 22.58 -25.56
C GLU A 54 12.17 21.87 -24.28
N ALA A 55 11.30 22.51 -23.49
CA ALA A 55 10.71 21.89 -22.31
C ALA A 55 9.86 20.65 -22.64
N ALA A 56 9.08 20.71 -23.73
CA ALA A 56 8.30 19.57 -24.21
C ALA A 56 9.19 18.41 -24.71
N GLU A 57 10.30 18.72 -25.39
CA GLU A 57 11.26 17.72 -25.85
C GLU A 57 12.00 17.06 -24.67
N ASN A 58 12.39 17.84 -23.67
CA ASN A 58 12.97 17.33 -22.43
C ASN A 58 12.00 16.42 -21.69
N SER A 59 10.74 16.86 -21.51
CA SER A 59 9.68 16.05 -20.88
C SER A 59 9.42 14.74 -21.64
N LYS A 60 9.39 14.79 -22.99
CA LYS A 60 9.27 13.59 -23.82
C LYS A 60 10.45 12.62 -23.60
N SER A 61 11.68 13.14 -23.49
CA SER A 61 12.86 12.30 -23.25
C SER A 61 12.83 11.63 -21.87
N GLU A 62 12.40 12.35 -20.84
CA GLU A 62 12.21 11.82 -19.48
C GLU A 62 11.11 10.76 -19.43
N LEU A 63 10.00 11.00 -20.13
CA LEU A 63 8.91 10.03 -20.27
C LEU A 63 9.38 8.77 -21.00
N GLN A 64 10.21 8.91 -22.04
CA GLN A 64 10.79 7.77 -22.74
C GLN A 64 11.70 6.94 -21.83
N VAL A 65 12.51 7.58 -20.99
CA VAL A 65 13.37 6.90 -20.00
C VAL A 65 12.52 6.17 -18.95
N SER A 66 11.49 6.81 -18.42
CA SER A 66 10.61 6.19 -17.43
C SER A 66 9.81 5.02 -18.03
N PHE A 67 9.34 5.14 -19.27
CA PHE A 67 8.68 4.07 -20.00
C PHE A 67 9.62 2.88 -20.24
N ASN A 68 10.87 3.13 -20.65
CA ASN A 68 11.87 2.07 -20.82
C ASN A 68 12.18 1.35 -19.49
N ARG A 69 12.26 2.11 -18.38
CA ARG A 69 12.44 1.54 -17.04
C ARG A 69 11.24 0.67 -16.64
N LEU A 70 10.02 1.14 -16.88
CA LEU A 70 8.81 0.37 -16.61
C LEU A 70 8.75 -0.90 -17.45
N LYS A 71 9.14 -0.84 -18.73
CA LYS A 71 9.23 -2.01 -19.61
C LYS A 71 10.23 -3.04 -19.07
N ALA A 72 11.39 -2.60 -18.58
CA ALA A 72 12.37 -3.49 -17.96
C ALA A 72 11.81 -4.17 -16.69
N LEU A 73 11.16 -3.40 -15.81
CA LEU A 73 10.51 -3.92 -14.61
C LEU A 73 9.39 -4.92 -14.93
N ALA A 74 8.58 -4.65 -15.95
CA ALA A 74 7.54 -5.56 -16.40
C ALA A 74 8.11 -6.89 -16.91
N HIS A 75 9.18 -6.85 -17.70
CA HIS A 75 9.87 -8.06 -18.15
C HIS A 75 10.51 -8.84 -16.99
N GLU A 76 11.11 -8.15 -16.02
CA GLU A 76 11.66 -8.80 -14.82
C GLU A 76 10.56 -9.46 -13.98
N ALA A 77 9.42 -8.80 -13.81
CA ALA A 77 8.27 -9.36 -13.10
C ALA A 77 7.72 -10.62 -13.79
N ILE A 78 7.60 -10.61 -15.12
CA ILE A 78 7.21 -11.79 -15.91
C ILE A 78 8.23 -12.91 -15.72
N LYS A 79 9.53 -12.61 -15.83
CA LYS A 79 10.60 -13.59 -15.63
C LYS A 79 10.56 -14.23 -14.24
N LYS A 80 10.36 -13.43 -13.18
CA LYS A 80 10.23 -13.94 -11.80
C LYS A 80 8.99 -14.81 -11.61
N ARG A 81 7.86 -14.45 -12.22
CA ARG A 81 6.64 -15.27 -12.19
C ARG A 81 6.86 -16.63 -12.85
N ASP A 82 7.49 -16.64 -14.03
CA ASP A 82 7.72 -17.88 -14.78
C ASP A 82 8.75 -18.78 -14.05
N GLU A 83 9.79 -18.18 -13.47
CA GLU A 83 10.75 -18.87 -12.60
C GLU A 83 10.08 -19.51 -11.38
N CYS A 84 9.23 -18.76 -10.67
CA CYS A 84 8.44 -19.27 -9.56
C CYS A 84 7.51 -20.42 -10.00
N GLY A 85 6.95 -20.32 -11.21
CA GLY A 85 6.19 -21.39 -11.84
C GLY A 85 6.99 -22.68 -11.95
N ARG A 86 8.19 -22.62 -12.54
CA ARG A 86 9.06 -23.79 -12.67
C ARG A 86 9.48 -24.39 -11.33
N GLN A 87 9.85 -23.56 -10.37
CA GLN A 87 10.25 -24.03 -9.03
C GLN A 87 9.12 -24.78 -8.33
N ARG A 88 7.87 -24.31 -8.48
CA ARG A 88 6.69 -24.99 -7.94
C ARG A 88 6.47 -26.36 -8.61
N ASP A 89 6.61 -26.41 -9.93
CA ASP A 89 6.44 -27.65 -10.68
C ASP A 89 7.54 -28.67 -10.36
N GLU A 90 8.77 -28.20 -10.16
CA GLU A 90 9.91 -29.01 -9.70
C GLU A 90 9.68 -29.57 -8.30
N ALA A 91 9.30 -28.72 -7.35
CA ALA A 91 8.96 -29.15 -5.99
C ALA A 91 7.79 -30.16 -5.95
N LEU A 92 6.81 -30.02 -6.86
CA LEU A 92 5.73 -30.99 -7.00
C LEU A 92 6.24 -32.35 -7.53
N ARG A 93 7.14 -32.35 -8.52
CA ARG A 93 7.75 -33.59 -9.01
C ARG A 93 8.57 -34.28 -7.93
N GLU A 94 9.40 -33.54 -7.20
CA GLU A 94 10.19 -34.08 -6.08
C GLU A 94 9.30 -34.66 -4.99
N LYS A 95 8.19 -33.99 -4.65
CA LYS A 95 7.20 -34.51 -3.71
C LYS A 95 6.57 -35.81 -4.19
N GLU A 96 6.22 -35.91 -5.47
CA GLU A 96 5.64 -37.13 -6.05
C GLU A 96 6.65 -38.29 -6.04
N GLU A 97 7.91 -38.03 -6.38
CA GLU A 97 8.99 -39.02 -6.32
C GLU A 97 9.25 -39.49 -4.88
N ALA A 98 9.28 -38.58 -3.91
CA ALA A 98 9.40 -38.91 -2.50
C ALA A 98 8.22 -39.75 -2.01
N LEU A 99 7.00 -39.45 -2.46
CA LEU A 99 5.81 -40.22 -2.12
C LEU A 99 5.87 -41.64 -2.71
N ARG A 100 6.28 -41.80 -3.97
CA ARG A 100 6.53 -43.11 -4.57
C ARG A 100 7.62 -43.90 -3.84
N SER A 101 8.69 -43.24 -3.39
CA SER A 101 9.74 -43.87 -2.60
C SER A 101 9.22 -44.34 -1.24
N ASN A 102 8.39 -43.52 -0.58
CA ASN A 102 7.75 -43.86 0.68
C ASN A 102 6.79 -45.05 0.55
N ASP A 103 5.98 -45.08 -0.52
CA ASP A 103 5.10 -46.21 -0.82
C ASP A 103 5.91 -47.51 -1.02
N ASN A 104 7.05 -47.43 -1.72
CA ASN A 104 7.95 -48.57 -1.90
C ASN A 104 8.59 -49.03 -0.58
N LEU A 105 9.06 -48.10 0.27
CA LEU A 105 9.58 -48.43 1.61
C LEU A 105 8.50 -49.06 2.50
N THR A 106 7.27 -48.55 2.42
CA THR A 106 6.13 -49.10 3.15
C THR A 106 5.82 -50.52 2.70
N ALA A 107 5.87 -50.79 1.39
CA ALA A 107 5.70 -52.13 0.83
C ALA A 107 6.81 -53.10 1.29
N GLN A 108 8.08 -52.66 1.25
CA GLN A 108 9.21 -53.44 1.74
C GLN A 108 9.10 -53.74 3.24
N LEU A 109 8.65 -52.77 4.03
CA LEU A 109 8.44 -52.94 5.47
C LEU A 109 7.30 -53.94 5.76
N ALA A 110 6.23 -53.91 4.97
CA ALA A 110 5.16 -54.90 5.05
C ALA A 110 5.65 -56.32 4.70
N GLU A 111 6.50 -56.46 3.68
CA GLU A 111 7.11 -57.74 3.32
C GLU A 111 8.08 -58.24 4.40
N ALA A 112 8.93 -57.37 4.94
CA ALA A 112 9.83 -57.71 6.04
C ALA A 112 9.06 -58.17 7.29
N ASN A 113 7.92 -57.54 7.60
CA ASN A 113 7.06 -57.99 8.70
C ASN A 113 6.46 -59.38 8.43
N LYS A 114 6.01 -59.67 7.21
CA LYS A 114 5.54 -61.02 6.85
C LYS A 114 6.65 -62.08 7.02
N ILE A 115 7.87 -61.77 6.61
CA ILE A 115 9.02 -62.66 6.78
C ILE A 115 9.30 -62.88 8.28
N LYS A 116 9.27 -61.80 9.09
CA LYS A 116 9.45 -61.89 10.54
C LYS A 116 8.40 -62.80 11.17
N ASP A 117 7.14 -62.64 10.79
CA ASP A 117 6.04 -63.43 11.32
C ASP A 117 6.20 -64.92 10.96
N GLU A 118 6.58 -65.24 9.71
CA GLU A 118 6.86 -66.61 9.29
C GLU A 118 8.06 -67.22 10.05
N VAL A 119 9.14 -66.46 10.26
CA VAL A 119 10.29 -66.89 11.07
C VAL A 119 9.89 -67.13 12.53
N THR A 120 9.04 -66.27 13.10
CA THR A 120 8.55 -66.49 14.47
C THR A 120 7.72 -67.76 14.59
N LYS A 121 6.88 -68.06 13.58
CA LYS A 121 6.11 -69.29 13.51
C LYS A 121 7.00 -70.53 13.40
N GLN A 122 8.00 -70.50 12.51
CA GLN A 122 8.99 -71.58 12.40
C GLN A 122 9.75 -71.81 13.71
N ARG A 123 10.09 -70.73 14.43
CA ARG A 123 10.73 -70.83 15.75
C ARG A 123 9.81 -71.47 16.79
N GLU A 124 8.53 -71.15 16.79
CA GLU A 124 7.53 -71.75 17.67
C GLU A 124 7.35 -73.26 17.38
N ASP A 125 7.29 -73.63 16.10
CA ASP A 125 7.18 -75.02 15.67
C ASP A 125 8.43 -75.83 16.04
N LEU A 126 9.64 -75.27 15.88
CA LEU A 126 10.89 -75.87 16.33
C LEU A 126 10.93 -76.04 17.86
N ALA A 127 10.42 -75.06 18.61
CA ALA A 127 10.34 -75.15 20.07
C ALA A 127 9.41 -76.29 20.51
N LYS A 128 8.26 -76.48 19.85
CA LYS A 128 7.35 -77.61 20.09
C LYS A 128 8.01 -78.95 19.79
N GLN A 129 8.69 -79.07 18.65
CA GLN A 129 9.44 -80.30 18.29
C GLN A 129 10.53 -80.62 19.32
N LEU A 130 11.24 -79.61 19.83
CA LEU A 130 12.25 -79.79 20.87
C LEU A 130 11.63 -80.26 22.19
N GLU A 131 10.48 -79.70 22.58
CA GLU A 131 9.74 -80.11 23.78
C GLU A 131 9.26 -81.58 23.67
N GLU A 132 8.70 -81.96 22.53
CA GLU A 132 8.30 -83.35 22.26
C GLU A 132 9.49 -84.32 22.29
N ALA A 133 10.62 -83.95 21.68
CA ALA A 133 11.84 -84.74 21.73
C ALA A 133 12.40 -84.86 23.16
N SER A 134 12.32 -83.80 23.96
CA SER A 134 12.71 -83.84 25.39
C SER A 134 11.83 -84.79 26.18
N LYS A 135 10.49 -84.73 26.00
CA LYS A 135 9.54 -85.66 26.63
C LYS A 135 9.82 -87.11 26.22
N GLY A 136 10.12 -87.34 24.94
CA GLY A 136 10.52 -88.66 24.44
C GLY A 136 11.82 -89.18 25.08
N LYS A 137 12.83 -88.31 25.20
CA LYS A 137 14.09 -88.64 25.88
C LYS A 137 13.89 -88.95 27.36
N ASP A 138 13.05 -88.18 28.06
CA ASP A 138 12.75 -88.42 29.47
C ASP A 138 11.97 -89.74 29.66
N GLY A 139 11.06 -90.07 28.74
CA GLY A 139 10.38 -91.36 28.69
C GLY A 139 11.35 -92.52 28.51
N LEU A 140 12.23 -92.46 27.51
CA LEU A 140 13.29 -93.46 27.30
C LEU A 140 14.23 -93.58 28.49
N ARG A 141 14.58 -92.45 29.13
CA ARG A 141 15.41 -92.44 30.34
C ARG A 141 14.72 -93.16 31.51
N SER A 142 13.42 -92.93 31.70
CA SER A 142 12.60 -93.63 32.69
C SER A 142 12.51 -95.13 32.40
N GLU A 143 12.37 -95.53 31.14
CA GLU A 143 12.36 -96.94 30.74
C GLU A 143 13.72 -97.62 30.96
N ILE A 144 14.82 -96.92 30.67
CA ILE A 144 16.18 -97.38 30.95
C ILE A 144 16.40 -97.53 32.45
N GLU A 145 15.99 -96.54 33.25
CA GLU A 145 16.10 -96.59 34.72
C GLU A 145 15.27 -97.75 35.29
N THR A 146 14.07 -97.97 34.77
CA THR A 146 13.22 -99.12 35.14
C THR A 146 13.88 -100.45 34.75
N SER A 147 14.42 -100.55 33.53
CA SER A 147 15.12 -101.75 33.04
C SER A 147 16.41 -102.02 33.82
N ALA A 148 17.17 -100.98 34.17
CA ALA A 148 18.35 -101.08 35.03
C ALA A 148 17.96 -101.56 36.43
N HIS A 149 16.89 -101.02 37.02
CA HIS A 149 16.37 -101.48 38.31
C HIS A 149 15.89 -102.95 38.25
N MET A 150 15.25 -103.37 37.15
CA MET A 150 14.86 -104.76 36.94
C MET A 150 16.08 -105.69 36.80
N LEU A 151 17.13 -105.26 36.11
CA LEU A 151 18.37 -106.01 35.97
C LEU A 151 19.10 -106.14 37.31
N VAL A 152 19.21 -105.06 38.08
CA VAL A 152 19.83 -105.08 39.43
C VAL A 152 19.02 -105.99 40.35
N SER A 153 17.69 -105.88 40.38
CA SER A 153 16.83 -106.79 41.15
C SER A 153 16.94 -108.25 40.69
N GLY A 154 17.08 -108.49 39.39
CA GLY A 154 17.35 -109.80 38.82
C GLY A 154 18.69 -110.37 39.28
N ILE A 155 19.74 -109.56 39.23
CA ILE A 155 21.08 -109.89 39.72
C ILE A 155 21.05 -110.17 41.22
N GLU A 156 20.33 -109.39 42.03
CA GLU A 156 20.19 -109.61 43.47
C GLU A 156 19.41 -110.90 43.78
N LYS A 157 18.36 -111.22 43.01
CA LYS A 157 17.62 -112.49 43.14
C LYS A 157 18.45 -113.70 42.71
N ILE A 158 19.25 -113.58 41.66
CA ILE A 158 20.20 -114.63 41.23
C ILE A 158 21.32 -114.76 42.24
N SER A 159 21.91 -113.66 42.69
CA SER A 159 22.93 -113.60 43.72
C SER A 159 22.44 -114.24 45.03
N GLY A 160 21.21 -113.93 45.48
CA GLY A 160 20.58 -114.58 46.64
C GLY A 160 20.32 -116.08 46.45
N LYS A 161 19.96 -116.53 45.23
CA LYS A 161 19.82 -117.96 44.92
C LYS A 161 21.16 -118.68 44.81
N VAL A 162 22.21 -118.01 44.31
CA VAL A 162 23.58 -118.53 44.19
C VAL A 162 24.27 -118.58 45.56
N ASN A 163 24.00 -117.63 46.45
CA ASN A 163 24.54 -117.61 47.81
C ASN A 163 23.96 -118.70 48.71
N ASN A 164 22.84 -119.33 48.31
CA ASN A 164 22.28 -120.52 48.96
C ASN A 164 22.91 -121.85 48.49
N PHE A 165 23.78 -121.84 47.48
CA PHE A 165 24.64 -122.98 47.11
C PHE A 165 25.98 -122.94 47.87
N LYS A 166 25.93 -122.74 49.19
CA LYS A 166 27.10 -122.86 50.06
C LYS A 166 27.02 -124.17 50.83
N ASN A 167 27.19 -125.28 50.13
CA ASN A 167 27.46 -126.61 50.71
C ASN A 167 28.01 -127.58 49.66
N PHE A 168 29.30 -127.45 49.35
CA PHE A 168 30.12 -128.58 48.89
C PHE A 168 31.31 -128.77 49.84
N SER A 169 31.00 -128.99 51.11
CA SER A 169 31.96 -129.35 52.16
C SER A 169 31.41 -130.47 53.03
N ALA A 170 30.88 -131.54 52.42
CA ALA A 170 30.60 -132.81 53.07
C ALA A 170 30.23 -133.87 52.01
N GLY A 171 31.22 -134.57 51.46
CA GLY A 171 30.98 -135.63 50.47
C GLY A 171 32.27 -136.04 49.79
N GLY A 172 33.00 -136.94 50.43
CA GLY A 172 34.33 -137.39 50.01
C GLY A 172 34.42 -137.90 48.57
N LEU A 173 35.62 -137.76 48.01
CA LEU A 173 36.00 -138.30 46.72
C LEU A 173 35.79 -139.83 46.68
N PRO A 174 35.21 -140.39 45.60
CA PRO A 174 35.11 -141.82 45.42
C PRO A 174 36.51 -142.40 45.14
N ARG A 175 37.02 -143.20 46.08
CA ARG A 175 38.21 -144.03 45.86
C ARG A 175 37.83 -145.22 44.98
N SER A 176 38.34 -145.26 43.75
CA SER A 176 38.30 -146.46 42.93
C SER A 176 39.53 -147.35 43.22
N GLN A 177 39.26 -148.59 43.63
CA GLN A 177 40.23 -149.68 43.65
C GLN A 177 40.38 -150.22 42.23
N LYS A 178 41.44 -149.81 41.52
CA LYS A 178 42.12 -150.51 40.42
C LYS A 178 43.11 -149.50 39.83
N TYR A 179 44.42 -149.80 39.87
CA TYR A 179 45.57 -148.97 39.48
C TYR A 179 46.17 -148.08 40.59
N THR A 180 46.99 -148.69 41.44
CA THR A 180 47.85 -148.02 42.43
C THR A 180 49.27 -147.86 41.88
N GLY A 181 49.77 -146.61 41.78
CA GLY A 181 51.16 -146.30 41.46
C GLY A 181 51.38 -144.88 40.91
N LEU A 182 52.55 -144.28 41.22
CA LEU A 182 53.01 -142.95 40.78
C LEU A 182 52.80 -142.64 39.26
N PRO A 183 52.97 -143.58 38.32
CA PRO A 183 52.87 -143.30 36.87
C PRO A 183 51.47 -142.93 36.36
N SER A 184 50.40 -143.53 36.90
CA SER A 184 49.02 -143.22 36.47
C SER A 184 48.57 -141.84 36.97
N VAL A 185 49.05 -141.44 38.16
CA VAL A 185 48.88 -140.08 38.67
C VAL A 185 49.65 -139.10 37.78
N ALA A 186 50.88 -139.42 37.39
CA ALA A 186 51.68 -138.58 36.51
C ALA A 186 51.01 -138.37 35.14
N TYR A 187 50.47 -139.41 34.49
CA TYR A 187 49.76 -139.28 33.21
C TYR A 187 48.46 -138.45 33.33
N GLY A 188 47.66 -138.67 34.39
CA GLY A 188 46.45 -137.89 34.63
C GLY A 188 46.73 -136.41 34.93
N VAL A 189 47.82 -136.13 35.65
CA VAL A 189 48.31 -134.77 35.88
C VAL A 189 48.76 -134.14 34.56
N ILE A 190 49.60 -134.81 33.77
CA ILE A 190 50.08 -134.30 32.47
C ILE A 190 48.90 -134.01 31.53
N LYS A 191 47.93 -134.94 31.43
CA LYS A 191 46.76 -134.75 30.57
C LYS A 191 45.91 -133.55 31.01
N ARG A 192 45.61 -133.44 32.30
CA ARG A 192 44.86 -132.29 32.86
C ARG A 192 45.64 -130.99 32.67
N THR A 193 46.96 -131.01 32.86
CA THR A 193 47.82 -129.84 32.62
C THR A 193 47.78 -129.42 31.16
N ASN A 194 47.83 -130.35 30.20
CA ASN A 194 47.71 -130.02 28.78
C ASN A 194 46.31 -129.49 28.43
N GLU A 195 45.25 -130.10 28.94
CA GLU A 195 43.86 -129.62 28.75
C GLU A 195 43.70 -128.19 29.31
N ILE A 196 44.28 -127.90 30.49
CA ILE A 196 44.30 -126.55 31.08
C ILE A 196 45.11 -125.57 30.23
N VAL A 197 46.27 -125.99 29.71
CA VAL A 197 47.11 -125.15 28.84
C VAL A 197 46.39 -124.84 27.53
N GLU A 198 45.74 -125.81 26.89
CA GLU A 198 44.94 -125.59 25.68
C GLU A 198 43.76 -124.64 25.94
N GLU A 199 43.09 -124.78 27.08
CA GLU A 199 41.98 -123.90 27.46
C GLU A 199 42.46 -122.48 27.78
N LEU A 200 43.61 -122.34 28.46
CA LEU A 200 44.27 -121.05 28.67
C LEU A 200 44.71 -120.41 27.35
N VAL A 201 45.26 -121.17 26.41
CA VAL A 201 45.63 -120.68 25.07
C VAL A 201 44.40 -120.18 24.33
N LYS A 202 43.29 -120.94 24.32
CA LYS A 202 42.02 -120.49 23.73
C LYS A 202 41.46 -119.23 24.40
N GLN A 203 41.58 -119.11 25.72
CA GLN A 203 41.18 -117.88 26.44
C GLN A 203 42.08 -116.69 26.07
N ILE A 204 43.39 -116.90 25.92
CA ILE A 204 44.33 -115.87 25.49
C ILE A 204 44.04 -115.45 24.05
N GLU A 205 43.78 -116.39 23.14
CA GLU A 205 43.45 -116.11 21.75
C GLU A 205 42.13 -115.35 21.60
N THR A 206 41.08 -115.78 22.30
CA THR A 206 39.77 -115.07 22.30
C THR A 206 39.87 -113.68 22.91
N THR A 207 40.63 -113.51 24.00
CA THR A 207 40.90 -112.20 24.61
C THR A 207 41.75 -111.31 23.71
N THR A 208 42.72 -111.87 23.00
CA THR A 208 43.55 -111.13 22.04
C THR A 208 42.73 -110.69 20.84
N LYS A 209 41.85 -111.55 20.34
CA LYS A 209 40.92 -111.25 19.25
C LYS A 209 39.95 -110.14 19.64
N SER A 210 39.28 -110.24 20.80
CA SER A 210 38.35 -109.20 21.26
C SER A 210 39.05 -107.87 21.53
N ARG A 211 40.28 -107.90 22.07
CA ARG A 211 41.11 -106.69 22.23
C ARG A 211 41.47 -106.06 20.89
N ASN A 212 41.82 -106.87 19.89
CA ASN A 212 42.17 -106.36 18.56
C ASN A 212 40.92 -105.79 17.85
N GLU A 213 39.76 -106.44 17.95
CA GLU A 213 38.48 -105.91 17.45
C GLU A 213 38.11 -104.58 18.14
N ALA A 214 38.30 -104.47 19.46
CA ALA A 214 38.08 -103.21 20.18
C ALA A 214 39.04 -102.10 19.73
N ARG A 215 40.30 -102.43 19.42
CA ARG A 215 41.26 -101.47 18.86
C ARG A 215 40.85 -101.00 17.48
N GLU A 216 40.38 -101.89 16.62
CA GLU A 216 39.93 -101.55 15.27
C GLU A 216 38.68 -100.64 15.30
N GLN A 217 37.74 -100.91 16.22
CA GLN A 217 36.59 -100.02 16.45
C GLN A 217 37.02 -98.63 16.96
N ILE A 218 38.00 -98.56 17.86
CA ILE A 218 38.56 -97.29 18.34
C ILE A 218 39.26 -96.54 17.20
N GLU A 219 40.03 -97.23 16.35
CA GLU A 219 40.67 -96.61 15.19
C GLU A 219 39.63 -96.08 14.19
N GLN A 220 38.58 -96.85 13.88
CA GLN A 220 37.47 -96.38 13.03
C GLN A 220 36.80 -95.12 13.62
N ARG A 221 36.47 -95.12 14.92
CA ARG A 221 35.93 -93.93 15.58
C ARG A 221 36.88 -92.74 15.58
N ASN A 222 38.19 -92.98 15.74
CA ASN A 222 39.18 -91.91 15.66
C ASN A 222 39.24 -91.28 14.26
N TYR A 223 39.09 -92.08 13.19
CA TYR A 223 38.99 -91.54 11.83
C TYR A 223 37.70 -90.73 11.61
N GLU A 224 36.56 -91.22 12.11
CA GLU A 224 35.29 -90.49 12.05
C GLU A 224 35.39 -89.13 12.77
N ILE A 225 35.93 -89.11 13.98
CA ILE A 225 36.16 -87.87 14.75
C ILE A 225 37.07 -86.92 13.97
N ALA A 226 38.15 -87.40 13.35
CA ALA A 226 39.05 -86.55 12.58
C ALA A 226 38.36 -85.90 11.36
N ILE A 227 37.46 -86.63 10.69
CA ILE A 227 36.66 -86.11 9.58
C ILE A 227 35.68 -85.04 10.10
N GLU A 228 34.95 -85.33 11.18
CA GLU A 228 34.00 -84.38 11.78
C GLU A 228 34.72 -83.10 12.23
N VAL A 229 35.86 -83.23 12.91
CA VAL A 229 36.68 -82.09 13.33
C VAL A 229 37.15 -81.28 12.11
N SER A 230 37.61 -81.93 11.04
CA SER A 230 38.03 -81.24 9.82
C SER A 230 36.88 -80.46 9.15
N GLN A 231 35.66 -81.02 9.15
CA GLN A 231 34.47 -80.34 8.63
C GLN A 231 34.07 -79.14 9.50
N LEU A 232 34.14 -79.30 10.83
CA LEU A 232 33.91 -78.20 11.77
C LEU A 232 34.96 -77.09 11.62
N GLU A 233 36.23 -77.43 11.43
CA GLU A 233 37.29 -76.45 11.20
C GLU A 233 37.08 -75.69 9.88
N ALA A 234 36.70 -76.38 8.81
CA ALA A 234 36.38 -75.75 7.52
C ALA A 234 35.20 -74.78 7.63
N THR A 235 34.12 -75.18 8.32
CA THR A 235 32.95 -74.31 8.55
C THR A 235 33.28 -73.12 9.44
N ILE A 236 34.06 -73.31 10.51
CA ILE A 236 34.56 -72.21 11.36
C ILE A 236 35.42 -71.24 10.56
N SER A 237 36.30 -71.74 9.67
CA SER A 237 37.11 -70.88 8.81
C SER A 237 36.25 -70.05 7.86
N GLY A 238 35.26 -70.67 7.21
CA GLY A 238 34.32 -69.95 6.32
C GLY A 238 33.52 -68.87 7.07
N LEU A 239 33.02 -69.19 8.27
CA LEU A 239 32.32 -68.21 9.11
C LEU A 239 33.25 -67.06 9.55
N ARG A 240 34.52 -67.32 9.85
CA ARG A 240 35.50 -66.27 10.17
C ARG A 240 35.72 -65.31 9.01
N ASP A 241 35.85 -65.84 7.78
CA ASP A 241 36.00 -65.03 6.58
C ASP A 241 34.75 -64.17 6.31
N GLU A 242 33.56 -64.74 6.51
CA GLU A 242 32.30 -63.99 6.40
C GLU A 242 32.19 -62.89 7.46
N VAL A 243 32.57 -63.18 8.71
CA VAL A 243 32.60 -62.17 9.80
C VAL A 243 33.56 -61.05 9.43
N ALA A 244 34.78 -61.36 8.97
CA ALA A 244 35.75 -60.35 8.57
C ALA A 244 35.23 -59.45 7.42
N LYS A 245 34.57 -60.04 6.41
CA LYS A 245 33.92 -59.28 5.33
C LYS A 245 32.80 -58.37 5.85
N LYS A 246 31.94 -58.89 6.73
CA LYS A 246 30.85 -58.10 7.33
C LYS A 246 31.38 -56.98 8.21
N THR A 247 32.43 -57.21 8.99
CA THR A 247 33.10 -56.17 9.79
C THR A 247 33.63 -55.04 8.92
N ASN A 248 34.28 -55.35 7.79
CA ASN A 248 34.77 -54.33 6.86
C ASN A 248 33.62 -53.48 6.27
N ILE A 249 32.50 -54.13 5.91
CA ILE A 249 31.31 -53.42 5.42
C ILE A 249 30.76 -52.49 6.50
N ILE A 250 30.69 -52.96 7.76
CA ILE A 250 30.22 -52.16 8.89
C ILE A 250 31.13 -50.94 9.10
N GLU A 251 32.45 -51.11 9.15
CA GLU A 251 33.41 -50.00 9.31
C GLU A 251 33.26 -48.95 8.18
N ASN A 252 33.08 -49.40 6.94
CA ASN A 252 32.86 -48.48 5.82
C ASN A 252 31.51 -47.74 5.92
N LEU A 253 30.46 -48.41 6.39
CA LEU A 253 29.16 -47.77 6.63
C LEU A 253 29.25 -46.76 7.79
N GLU A 254 29.92 -47.10 8.88
CA GLU A 254 30.16 -46.19 10.02
C GLU A 254 30.91 -44.93 9.57
N LYS A 255 31.96 -45.10 8.75
CA LYS A 255 32.69 -43.97 8.18
C LYS A 255 31.80 -43.08 7.30
N ASN A 256 31.00 -43.68 6.41
CA ASN A 256 30.08 -42.94 5.56
C ASN A 256 28.99 -42.22 6.37
N ILE A 257 28.52 -42.80 7.47
CA ILE A 257 27.56 -42.16 8.37
C ILE A 257 28.22 -40.95 9.04
N ALA A 258 29.41 -41.09 9.61
CA ALA A 258 30.13 -39.99 10.24
C ALA A 258 30.41 -38.83 9.26
N GLU A 259 30.77 -39.13 8.01
CA GLU A 259 30.94 -38.11 6.97
C GLU A 259 29.64 -37.39 6.61
N LYS A 260 28.51 -38.12 6.55
CA LYS A 260 27.18 -37.54 6.31
C LYS A 260 26.72 -36.68 7.48
N ASP A 261 26.92 -37.13 8.72
CA ASP A 261 26.56 -36.38 9.92
C ASP A 261 27.35 -35.06 10.01
N GLY A 262 28.64 -35.08 9.63
CA GLY A 262 29.44 -33.86 9.52
C GLY A 262 28.87 -32.86 8.50
N LYS A 263 28.50 -33.33 7.30
CA LYS A 263 27.87 -32.49 6.26
C LYS A 263 26.52 -31.95 6.71
N ILE A 264 25.72 -32.76 7.41
CA ILE A 264 24.43 -32.33 7.95
C ILE A 264 24.66 -31.20 8.97
N GLY A 265 25.62 -31.35 9.88
CA GLY A 265 25.95 -30.30 10.86
C GLY A 265 26.44 -28.99 10.22
N GLU A 266 27.23 -29.07 9.13
CA GLU A 266 27.64 -27.89 8.36
C GLU A 266 26.44 -27.19 7.70
N ILE A 267 25.53 -27.96 7.08
CA ILE A 267 24.31 -27.42 6.46
C ILE A 267 23.39 -26.80 7.51
N GLU A 268 23.19 -27.44 8.66
CA GLU A 268 22.37 -26.92 9.76
C GLU A 268 22.94 -25.61 10.29
N LYS A 269 24.27 -25.52 10.43
CA LYS A 269 24.94 -24.28 10.85
C LYS A 269 24.76 -23.16 9.82
N GLU A 270 25.01 -23.44 8.55
CA GLU A 270 24.82 -22.47 7.46
C GLU A 270 23.36 -21.99 7.38
N MET A 271 22.41 -22.91 7.52
CA MET A 271 20.99 -22.60 7.53
C MET A 271 20.62 -21.71 8.72
N SER A 272 21.13 -22.01 9.92
CA SER A 272 20.91 -21.18 11.11
C SER A 272 21.48 -19.77 10.94
N GLU A 273 22.67 -19.62 10.35
CA GLU A 273 23.27 -18.32 10.06
C GLU A 273 22.44 -17.52 9.06
N LYS A 274 21.95 -18.17 7.99
CA LYS A 274 21.04 -17.55 7.01
C LYS A 274 19.70 -17.12 7.62
N ILE A 275 19.15 -17.93 8.52
CA ILE A 275 17.91 -17.58 9.24
C ILE A 275 18.13 -16.32 10.08
N ASN A 276 19.21 -16.26 10.86
CA ASN A 276 19.51 -15.09 11.69
C ASN A 276 19.67 -13.81 10.84
N LEU A 277 20.42 -13.89 9.73
CA LEU A 277 20.56 -12.75 8.80
C LEU A 277 19.21 -12.30 8.23
N ALA A 278 18.35 -13.24 7.83
CA ALA A 278 17.02 -12.92 7.34
C ALA A 278 16.13 -12.31 8.43
N GLU A 279 16.24 -12.77 9.68
CA GLU A 279 15.53 -12.18 10.82
C GLU A 279 15.98 -10.74 11.11
N ASP A 280 17.27 -10.46 11.03
CA ASP A 280 17.83 -9.12 11.16
C ASP A 280 17.34 -8.19 10.03
N GLU A 281 17.40 -8.64 8.77
CA GLU A 281 16.87 -7.88 7.61
C GLU A 281 15.35 -7.62 7.76
N LEU A 282 14.58 -8.60 8.23
CA LEU A 282 13.15 -8.43 8.49
C LEU A 282 12.90 -7.39 9.59
N MET A 283 13.76 -7.33 10.61
CA MET A 283 13.66 -6.33 11.66
C MET A 283 13.93 -4.93 11.13
N GLU A 284 14.97 -4.76 10.30
CA GLU A 284 15.28 -3.49 9.65
C GLU A 284 14.13 -3.00 8.75
N LEU A 285 13.59 -3.89 7.91
CA LEU A 285 12.46 -3.58 7.04
C LEU A 285 11.20 -3.21 7.84
N ARG A 286 10.95 -3.88 8.96
CA ARG A 286 9.83 -3.57 9.84
C ARG A 286 9.96 -2.19 10.49
N ASN A 287 11.17 -1.85 10.92
CA ASN A 287 11.46 -0.52 11.47
C ASN A 287 11.25 0.56 10.40
N LEU A 288 11.78 0.35 9.20
CA LEU A 288 11.60 1.27 8.08
C LEU A 288 10.11 1.44 7.71
N SER A 289 9.35 0.34 7.70
CA SER A 289 7.90 0.38 7.47
C SER A 289 7.18 1.21 8.54
N SER A 290 7.58 1.06 9.81
CA SER A 290 7.02 1.86 10.91
C SER A 290 7.31 3.34 10.73
N GLU A 291 8.54 3.71 10.35
CA GLU A 291 8.89 5.11 10.09
C GLU A 291 8.09 5.73 8.94
N TYR A 292 7.87 4.97 7.85
CA TYR A 292 7.03 5.43 6.75
C TYR A 292 5.56 5.54 7.16
N GLU A 293 5.07 4.64 8.00
CA GLU A 293 3.71 4.71 8.51
C GLU A 293 3.51 5.93 9.43
N ASP A 294 4.49 6.25 10.28
CA ASP A 294 4.45 7.45 11.12
C ASP A 294 4.50 8.73 10.28
N LYS A 295 5.36 8.76 9.24
CA LYS A 295 5.37 9.87 8.27
C LYS A 295 4.01 10.01 7.58
N LEU A 296 3.42 8.91 7.13
CA LEU A 296 2.11 8.91 6.48
C LEU A 296 1.01 9.45 7.41
N LYS A 297 1.00 9.05 8.68
CA LYS A 297 0.08 9.59 9.70
C LYS A 297 0.25 11.09 9.87
N ILE A 298 1.49 11.60 9.91
CA ILE A 298 1.77 13.04 10.00
C ILE A 298 1.22 13.77 8.76
N TRP A 299 1.48 13.27 7.55
CA TRP A 299 0.96 13.87 6.32
C TRP A 299 -0.58 13.85 6.26
N GLN A 300 -1.19 12.75 6.69
CA GLN A 300 -2.64 12.64 6.78
C GLN A 300 -3.22 13.65 7.77
N MET A 301 -2.67 13.78 8.98
CA MET A 301 -3.10 14.79 9.95
C MET A 301 -2.97 16.22 9.38
N ARG A 302 -1.88 16.52 8.65
CA ARG A 302 -1.72 17.83 7.99
C ARG A 302 -2.79 18.09 6.93
N MET A 303 -3.10 17.08 6.11
CA MET A 303 -4.15 17.17 5.09
C MET A 303 -5.53 17.37 5.72
N GLU A 304 -5.84 16.65 6.81
CA GLU A 304 -7.07 16.80 7.58
C GLU A 304 -7.21 18.20 8.20
N LEU A 305 -6.11 18.79 8.67
CA LEU A 305 -6.08 20.17 9.19
C LEU A 305 -6.30 21.23 8.09
N GLN A 306 -5.90 20.97 6.85
CA GLN A 306 -6.09 21.91 5.73
C GLN A 306 -7.50 21.88 5.14
N ARG A 307 -8.20 20.74 5.23
CA ARG A 307 -9.57 20.57 4.71
C ARG A 307 -10.54 21.67 5.17
N PRO A 308 -10.69 22.00 6.47
CA PRO A 308 -11.61 23.06 6.89
C PRO A 308 -11.21 24.45 6.37
N LEU A 309 -9.91 24.74 6.27
CA LEU A 309 -9.42 26.02 5.73
C LEU A 309 -9.80 26.21 4.25
N LEU A 310 -9.73 25.14 3.46
CA LEU A 310 -10.16 25.17 2.06
C LEU A 310 -11.67 25.37 1.92
N VAL A 311 -12.46 24.73 2.79
CA VAL A 311 -13.92 24.93 2.84
C VAL A 311 -14.24 26.39 3.16
N ASP A 312 -13.58 26.99 4.15
CA ASP A 312 -13.76 28.40 4.50
C ASP A 312 -13.35 29.33 3.35
N GLN A 313 -12.22 29.07 2.69
CA GLN A 313 -11.77 29.84 1.52
C GLN A 313 -12.81 29.81 0.39
N LEU A 314 -13.33 28.63 0.06
CA LEU A 314 -14.32 28.48 -1.00
C LEU A 314 -15.63 29.20 -0.65
N ASN A 315 -16.06 29.14 0.61
CA ASN A 315 -17.21 29.90 1.09
C ASN A 315 -17.02 31.41 0.92
N PHE A 316 -15.82 31.94 1.20
CA PHE A 316 -15.52 33.36 0.97
C PHE A 316 -15.52 33.71 -0.52
N VAL A 317 -14.93 32.85 -1.37
CA VAL A 317 -14.91 33.03 -2.82
C VAL A 317 -16.34 33.12 -3.36
N SER A 318 -17.21 32.17 -3.04
CA SER A 318 -18.61 32.20 -3.50
C SER A 318 -19.34 33.45 -3.04
N ARG A 319 -19.11 33.88 -1.79
CA ARG A 319 -19.75 35.08 -1.24
C ARG A 319 -19.25 36.38 -1.87
N ILE A 320 -17.95 36.48 -2.18
CA ILE A 320 -17.38 37.64 -2.91
C ILE A 320 -17.93 37.68 -4.34
N HIS A 321 -17.99 36.52 -4.99
CA HIS A 321 -18.53 36.39 -6.34
C HIS A 321 -19.98 36.87 -6.41
N GLU A 322 -20.84 36.45 -5.47
CA GLU A 322 -22.23 36.92 -5.34
C GLU A 322 -22.30 38.45 -5.16
N ILE A 323 -21.50 39.02 -4.24
CA ILE A 323 -21.51 40.47 -3.98
C ILE A 323 -21.12 41.26 -5.23
N ILE A 324 -20.06 40.85 -5.94
CA ILE A 324 -19.60 41.56 -7.14
C ILE A 324 -20.68 41.47 -8.22
N TYR A 325 -21.28 40.30 -8.39
CA TYR A 325 -22.35 40.12 -9.36
C TYR A 325 -23.56 41.03 -9.07
N ASP A 326 -23.99 41.10 -7.81
CA ASP A 326 -25.08 41.99 -7.39
C ASP A 326 -24.76 43.47 -7.65
N VAL A 327 -23.52 43.90 -7.44
CA VAL A 327 -23.11 45.29 -7.74
C VAL A 327 -23.09 45.54 -9.25
N ILE A 328 -22.59 44.61 -10.05
CA ILE A 328 -22.62 44.73 -11.52
C ILE A 328 -24.07 44.87 -12.00
N LYS A 329 -25.00 44.09 -11.43
CA LYS A 329 -26.43 44.18 -11.73
C LYS A 329 -27.03 45.56 -11.45
N ILE A 330 -26.57 46.23 -10.39
CA ILE A 330 -27.01 47.59 -10.05
C ILE A 330 -26.42 48.62 -11.04
N VAL A 331 -25.14 48.47 -11.40
CA VAL A 331 -24.43 49.42 -12.27
C VAL A 331 -24.88 49.33 -13.73
N ASP A 332 -25.31 48.15 -14.18
CA ASP A 332 -25.67 47.84 -15.57
C ASP A 332 -27.13 47.45 -15.73
N ALA A 333 -28.02 48.15 -15.03
CA ALA A 333 -29.45 47.85 -14.99
C ALA A 333 -30.14 47.79 -16.37
N ASP A 334 -29.57 48.44 -17.39
CA ASP A 334 -30.15 48.57 -18.73
C ASP A 334 -29.77 47.44 -19.72
N ASN A 335 -28.76 46.60 -19.43
CA ASN A 335 -28.26 45.57 -20.37
C ASN A 335 -28.42 44.12 -19.88
N MET A 336 -29.15 43.89 -18.80
CA MET A 336 -29.08 42.64 -18.02
C MET A 336 -29.92 41.46 -18.53
N ASP A 337 -30.71 41.63 -19.59
CA ASP A 337 -31.55 40.54 -20.12
C ASP A 337 -30.78 39.48 -20.95
N GLN A 338 -29.44 39.59 -21.07
CA GLN A 338 -28.63 38.71 -21.94
C GLN A 338 -27.45 37.98 -21.28
N SER A 339 -27.29 38.08 -19.95
CA SER A 339 -26.18 37.46 -19.25
C SER A 339 -26.64 36.20 -18.51
N ASP A 340 -26.56 35.03 -19.17
CA ASP A 340 -26.75 33.67 -18.62
C ASP A 340 -25.71 33.28 -17.53
N VAL A 341 -25.05 34.25 -16.90
CA VAL A 341 -23.89 34.03 -16.05
C VAL A 341 -24.25 34.22 -14.58
N SER A 342 -25.11 33.37 -14.03
CA SER A 342 -25.14 33.20 -12.56
C SER A 342 -25.82 31.93 -12.12
N GLU A 343 -25.01 30.90 -11.98
CA GLU A 343 -25.19 29.92 -10.91
C GLU A 343 -23.81 29.71 -10.29
N SER A 344 -23.64 30.11 -9.02
CA SER A 344 -22.38 29.97 -8.28
C SER A 344 -22.00 28.48 -8.22
N PHE A 345 -21.05 28.07 -9.08
CA PHE A 345 -20.65 26.67 -9.26
C PHE A 345 -19.61 26.20 -8.21
N PHE A 346 -19.18 27.08 -7.32
CA PHE A 346 -18.07 26.86 -6.40
C PHE A 346 -18.58 26.37 -5.04
N LEU A 347 -19.01 25.10 -4.98
CA LEU A 347 -19.49 24.48 -3.75
C LEU A 347 -18.39 23.64 -3.09
N PRO A 348 -18.19 23.75 -1.76
CA PRO A 348 -17.28 22.86 -1.04
C PRO A 348 -17.72 21.41 -1.08
N GLN A 349 -16.82 20.54 -1.54
CA GLN A 349 -17.01 19.09 -1.51
C GLN A 349 -16.26 18.51 -0.31
N GLU A 350 -16.96 17.87 0.63
CA GLU A 350 -16.41 17.47 1.93
C GLU A 350 -15.21 16.49 1.86
N THR A 351 -15.03 15.78 0.74
CA THR A 351 -14.06 14.67 0.65
C THR A 351 -12.86 14.92 -0.24
N ASP A 352 -12.96 15.74 -1.29
CA ASP A 352 -11.86 15.96 -2.25
C ASP A 352 -11.21 17.34 -2.06
N SER A 353 -10.07 17.36 -1.36
CA SER A 353 -9.29 18.59 -1.16
C SER A 353 -8.70 19.13 -2.46
N GLU A 354 -8.39 18.28 -3.43
CA GLU A 354 -7.82 18.69 -4.72
C GLU A 354 -8.88 19.38 -5.59
N GLU A 355 -10.09 18.82 -5.61
CA GLU A 355 -11.25 19.45 -6.24
C GLU A 355 -11.61 20.78 -5.57
N ASN A 356 -11.58 20.85 -4.23
CA ASN A 356 -11.79 22.13 -3.52
C ASN A 356 -10.73 23.18 -3.87
N ILE A 357 -9.45 22.80 -4.01
CA ILE A 357 -8.38 23.73 -4.45
C ILE A 357 -8.66 24.22 -5.86
N ARG A 358 -9.03 23.32 -6.79
CA ARG A 358 -9.38 23.70 -8.17
C ARG A 358 -10.61 24.62 -8.21
N ALA A 359 -11.65 24.33 -7.44
CA ALA A 359 -12.85 25.15 -7.36
C ALA A 359 -12.54 26.53 -6.76
N CYS A 360 -11.70 26.62 -5.72
CA CYS A 360 -11.24 27.89 -5.17
C CYS A 360 -10.51 28.72 -6.22
N LEU A 361 -9.59 28.10 -6.97
CA LEU A 361 -8.80 28.79 -7.99
C LEU A 361 -9.70 29.34 -9.11
N ALA A 362 -10.59 28.50 -9.65
CA ALA A 362 -11.53 28.92 -10.68
C ALA A 362 -12.48 30.03 -10.19
N GLY A 363 -12.93 29.98 -8.93
CA GLY A 363 -13.75 31.03 -8.35
C GLY A 363 -12.98 32.33 -8.14
N MET A 364 -11.71 32.27 -7.75
CA MET A 364 -10.83 33.44 -7.67
C MET A 364 -10.58 34.07 -9.05
N GLU A 365 -10.38 33.27 -10.10
CA GLU A 365 -10.26 33.74 -11.48
C GLU A 365 -11.54 34.45 -11.94
N SER A 366 -12.71 33.85 -11.68
CA SER A 366 -14.01 34.48 -11.99
C SER A 366 -14.19 35.82 -11.26
N ILE A 367 -13.86 35.88 -9.97
CA ILE A 367 -13.89 37.13 -9.18
C ILE A 367 -13.02 38.21 -9.82
N TYR A 368 -11.82 37.84 -10.27
CA TYR A 368 -10.89 38.78 -10.92
C TYR A 368 -11.49 39.33 -12.23
N GLU A 369 -12.05 38.48 -13.07
CA GLU A 369 -12.72 38.89 -14.32
C GLU A 369 -13.94 39.77 -14.06
N LEU A 370 -14.83 39.35 -13.14
CA LEU A 370 -16.01 40.13 -12.75
C LEU A 370 -15.63 41.48 -12.16
N THR A 371 -14.57 41.55 -11.35
CA THR A 371 -14.07 42.83 -10.82
C THR A 371 -13.60 43.75 -11.94
N GLY A 372 -12.94 43.21 -12.97
CA GLY A 372 -12.56 43.95 -14.16
C GLY A 372 -13.76 44.52 -14.92
N ILE A 373 -14.80 43.70 -15.12
CA ILE A 373 -16.06 44.11 -15.75
C ILE A 373 -16.75 45.20 -14.91
N LEU A 374 -16.82 45.03 -13.59
CA LEU A 374 -17.41 46.01 -12.68
C LEU A 374 -16.68 47.35 -12.73
N ALA A 375 -15.35 47.33 -12.75
CA ALA A 375 -14.55 48.56 -12.84
C ALA A 375 -14.78 49.30 -14.16
N ALA A 376 -14.84 48.57 -15.28
CA ALA A 376 -15.14 49.14 -16.60
C ALA A 376 -16.55 49.78 -16.62
N LYS A 377 -17.57 49.04 -16.21
CA LYS A 377 -18.96 49.52 -16.19
C LYS A 377 -19.16 50.72 -15.26
N THR A 378 -18.53 50.69 -14.09
CA THR A 378 -18.57 51.81 -13.14
C THR A 378 -17.91 53.05 -13.72
N LYS A 379 -16.78 52.89 -14.42
CA LYS A 379 -16.10 53.99 -15.12
C LYS A 379 -17.00 54.58 -16.22
N ASP A 380 -17.62 53.73 -17.03
CA ASP A 380 -18.52 54.17 -18.10
C ASP A 380 -19.71 54.96 -17.54
N LEU A 381 -20.33 54.47 -16.46
CA LEU A 381 -21.42 55.16 -15.77
C LEU A 381 -20.98 56.53 -15.19
N VAL A 382 -19.79 56.59 -14.59
CA VAL A 382 -19.23 57.85 -14.07
C VAL A 382 -18.93 58.84 -15.20
N GLU A 383 -18.39 58.38 -16.33
CA GLU A 383 -18.16 59.22 -17.51
C GLU A 383 -19.47 59.76 -18.09
N GLU A 384 -20.51 58.93 -18.18
CA GLU A 384 -21.83 59.34 -18.61
C GLU A 384 -22.41 60.43 -17.69
N LYS A 385 -22.39 60.20 -16.37
CA LYS A 385 -22.87 61.19 -15.39
C LYS A 385 -22.05 62.47 -15.40
N ASN A 386 -20.74 62.40 -15.65
CA ASN A 386 -19.93 63.61 -15.83
C ASN A 386 -20.32 64.41 -17.08
N ARG A 387 -20.64 63.74 -18.19
CA ARG A 387 -21.16 64.42 -19.40
C ARG A 387 -22.52 65.07 -19.14
N GLU A 388 -23.40 64.38 -18.41
CA GLU A 388 -24.71 64.90 -17.99
C GLU A 388 -24.55 66.13 -17.06
N VAL A 389 -23.70 66.06 -16.05
CA VAL A 389 -23.39 67.18 -15.15
C VAL A 389 -22.81 68.36 -15.92
N LYS A 390 -21.94 68.12 -16.91
CA LYS A 390 -21.38 69.18 -17.74
C LYS A 390 -22.45 69.88 -18.58
N SER A 391 -23.36 69.12 -19.21
CA SER A 391 -24.45 69.70 -20.01
C SER A 391 -25.47 70.48 -19.15
N LEU A 392 -25.76 69.97 -17.94
CA LEU A 392 -26.55 70.68 -16.92
C LEU A 392 -25.86 71.99 -16.49
N ASN A 393 -24.56 71.95 -16.19
CA ASN A 393 -23.80 73.16 -15.83
C ASN A 393 -23.76 74.20 -16.94
N GLU A 394 -23.60 73.79 -18.21
CA GLU A 394 -23.68 74.68 -19.36
C GLU A 394 -25.07 75.32 -19.50
N THR A 395 -26.12 74.57 -19.17
CA THR A 395 -27.50 75.06 -19.15
C THR A 395 -27.73 76.05 -18.02
N VAL A 396 -27.26 75.76 -16.80
CA VAL A 396 -27.30 76.69 -15.67
C VAL A 396 -26.52 77.97 -15.97
N ALA A 397 -25.33 77.88 -16.56
CA ALA A 397 -24.53 79.04 -16.94
C ALA A 397 -25.24 79.93 -17.98
N ARG A 398 -25.95 79.33 -18.95
CA ARG A 398 -26.81 80.07 -19.89
C ARG A 398 -27.93 80.81 -19.16
N LEU A 399 -28.65 80.13 -18.27
CA LEU A 399 -29.74 80.73 -17.49
C LEU A 399 -29.26 81.85 -16.57
N ILE A 400 -28.05 81.75 -15.99
CA ILE A 400 -27.45 82.83 -15.18
C ILE A 400 -27.18 84.07 -16.05
N LYS A 401 -26.62 83.89 -17.26
CA LYS A 401 -26.38 85.02 -18.18
C LYS A 401 -27.68 85.68 -18.61
N GLU A 402 -28.70 84.88 -18.94
CA GLU A 402 -30.05 85.39 -19.26
C GLU A 402 -30.63 86.18 -18.08
N LYS A 403 -30.52 85.66 -16.85
CA LYS A 403 -30.91 86.36 -15.63
C LYS A 403 -30.17 87.69 -15.45
N GLU A 404 -28.86 87.73 -15.68
CA GLU A 404 -28.07 88.97 -15.58
C GLU A 404 -28.48 90.00 -16.64
N GLN A 405 -28.72 89.56 -17.87
CA GLN A 405 -29.22 90.40 -18.97
C GLN A 405 -30.60 90.97 -18.64
N ILE A 406 -31.55 90.13 -18.23
CA ILE A 406 -32.88 90.55 -17.76
C ILE A 406 -32.74 91.53 -16.58
N GLY A 407 -31.86 91.24 -15.61
CA GLY A 407 -31.58 92.12 -14.48
C GLY A 407 -31.01 93.48 -14.89
N SER A 408 -30.13 93.52 -15.90
CA SER A 408 -29.59 94.77 -16.46
C SER A 408 -30.65 95.57 -17.21
N LEU A 409 -31.51 94.90 -17.98
CA LEU A 409 -32.66 95.48 -18.67
C LEU A 409 -33.65 96.08 -17.66
N LEU A 410 -33.98 95.34 -16.59
CA LEU A 410 -34.85 95.82 -15.52
C LEU A 410 -34.24 97.01 -14.77
N ARG A 411 -32.95 96.95 -14.41
CA ARG A 411 -32.25 98.09 -13.79
C ARG A 411 -32.19 99.31 -14.72
N SER A 412 -31.96 99.10 -16.01
CA SER A 412 -31.97 100.17 -17.02
C SER A 412 -33.37 100.77 -17.18
N ALA A 413 -34.42 99.95 -17.25
CA ALA A 413 -35.81 100.38 -17.30
C ALA A 413 -36.22 101.15 -16.03
N LEU A 414 -35.82 100.66 -14.85
CA LEU A 414 -36.06 101.33 -13.56
C LEU A 414 -35.25 102.63 -13.43
N SER A 415 -34.01 102.68 -13.92
CA SER A 415 -33.18 103.88 -13.89
C SER A 415 -33.70 104.95 -14.85
N ARG A 416 -34.17 104.54 -16.04
CA ARG A 416 -34.87 105.43 -17.00
C ARG A 416 -36.19 105.96 -16.42
N ARG A 417 -36.88 105.15 -15.61
CA ARG A 417 -38.06 105.57 -14.83
C ARG A 417 -37.70 106.60 -13.76
N MET A 418 -36.59 106.46 -13.03
CA MET A 418 -36.15 107.43 -12.00
C MET A 418 -35.65 108.75 -12.59
N VAL A 419 -34.94 108.74 -13.72
CA VAL A 419 -34.50 109.97 -14.41
C VAL A 419 -35.68 110.69 -15.07
N SER A 420 -36.79 109.99 -15.30
CA SER A 420 -38.05 110.55 -15.80
C SER A 420 -39.10 110.70 -14.70
N GLU A 421 -38.73 111.18 -13.52
CA GLU A 421 -39.67 111.95 -12.70
C GLU A 421 -39.89 113.32 -13.35
N ASN A 422 -40.66 113.34 -14.44
CA ASN A 422 -41.51 114.45 -14.81
C ASN A 422 -42.64 113.94 -15.71
N LYS A 423 -43.85 114.32 -15.32
CA LYS A 423 -45.17 113.79 -15.70
C LYS A 423 -45.38 113.52 -17.20
N SER A 424 -46.13 112.44 -17.43
CA SER A 424 -46.88 112.01 -18.63
C SER A 424 -46.11 111.23 -19.70
N LYS A 425 -46.30 109.89 -19.70
CA LYS A 425 -46.44 109.02 -20.88
C LYS A 425 -46.36 107.54 -20.48
N THR A 426 -47.47 107.00 -20.00
CA THR A 426 -47.67 105.57 -19.69
C THR A 426 -47.71 104.68 -20.95
N ASN A 427 -47.87 105.25 -22.15
CA ASN A 427 -48.07 104.47 -23.38
C ASN A 427 -46.76 103.99 -24.06
N GLU A 428 -45.64 104.69 -23.87
CA GLU A 428 -44.32 104.26 -24.40
C GLU A 428 -43.68 103.12 -23.57
N LEU A 429 -44.19 102.92 -22.35
CA LEU A 429 -43.71 101.94 -21.38
C LEU A 429 -44.09 100.51 -21.77
N PHE A 430 -45.32 100.31 -22.27
CA PHE A 430 -45.80 99.02 -22.76
C PHE A 430 -45.14 98.62 -24.08
N GLN A 431 -44.96 99.55 -25.04
CA GLN A 431 -44.27 99.23 -26.30
C GLN A 431 -42.81 98.83 -26.12
N THR A 432 -42.11 99.45 -25.16
CA THR A 432 -40.70 99.13 -24.91
C THR A 432 -40.54 97.79 -24.19
N ALA A 433 -41.47 97.45 -23.29
CA ALA A 433 -41.52 96.15 -22.64
C ALA A 433 -41.92 95.02 -23.61
N GLU A 434 -42.92 95.23 -24.47
CA GLU A 434 -43.33 94.27 -25.52
C GLU A 434 -42.21 94.02 -26.52
N ASN A 435 -41.47 95.05 -26.93
CA ASN A 435 -40.36 94.89 -27.85
C ASN A 435 -39.17 94.16 -27.19
N GLY A 436 -38.90 94.39 -25.90
CA GLY A 436 -37.85 93.68 -25.15
C GLY A 436 -38.19 92.21 -24.86
N LEU A 437 -39.45 91.89 -24.57
CA LEU A 437 -39.95 90.51 -24.42
C LEU A 437 -39.91 89.74 -25.74
N ARG A 438 -40.28 90.41 -26.85
CA ARG A 438 -40.22 89.83 -28.21
C ARG A 438 -38.78 89.54 -28.65
N GLU A 439 -37.81 90.35 -28.24
CA GLU A 439 -36.38 90.14 -28.53
C GLU A 439 -35.77 88.99 -27.69
N ALA A 440 -36.38 88.68 -26.54
CA ALA A 440 -36.07 87.51 -25.70
C ALA A 440 -36.89 86.24 -26.05
N GLY A 441 -37.65 86.25 -27.15
CA GLY A 441 -38.42 85.10 -27.63
C GLY A 441 -39.77 84.84 -26.95
N ILE A 442 -40.28 85.79 -26.15
CA ILE A 442 -41.56 85.69 -25.43
C ILE A 442 -42.57 86.63 -26.08
N ASP A 443 -43.57 86.08 -26.78
CA ASP A 443 -44.60 86.87 -27.47
C ASP A 443 -45.77 87.21 -26.51
N PHE A 444 -45.61 88.31 -25.75
CA PHE A 444 -46.61 88.80 -24.81
C PHE A 444 -47.01 90.24 -25.15
N LYS A 445 -48.31 90.48 -25.38
CA LYS A 445 -48.89 91.79 -25.70
C LYS A 445 -49.72 92.32 -24.52
N PHE A 446 -49.33 93.46 -23.97
CA PHE A 446 -50.01 94.16 -22.88
C PHE A 446 -51.28 94.89 -23.34
N SER A 447 -51.52 95.01 -24.65
CA SER A 447 -52.74 95.61 -25.23
C SER A 447 -54.05 94.94 -24.79
N ASN A 448 -54.01 93.72 -24.22
CA ASN A 448 -55.20 92.99 -23.79
C ASN A 448 -55.55 93.16 -22.30
N LEU A 449 -54.71 93.81 -21.49
CA LEU A 449 -54.94 94.05 -20.06
C LEU A 449 -55.42 95.47 -19.75
N ILE A 450 -55.21 96.43 -20.67
CA ILE A 450 -55.84 97.75 -20.60
C ILE A 450 -57.19 97.63 -21.32
N GLY A 451 -58.17 97.09 -20.59
CA GLY A 451 -59.56 97.13 -21.00
C GLY A 451 -60.01 98.58 -21.19
N ASP A 452 -60.44 98.90 -22.41
CA ASP A 452 -61.16 100.12 -22.77
C ASP A 452 -62.34 100.31 -21.82
N GLY A 453 -62.32 101.40 -21.06
CA GLY A 453 -63.21 101.59 -19.93
C GLY A 453 -63.31 103.05 -19.50
N ASN A 454 -63.90 103.88 -20.36
CA ASN A 454 -64.55 105.11 -19.92
C ASN A 454 -65.55 104.78 -18.79
N LYS A 455 -65.17 105.04 -17.54
CA LYS A 455 -66.02 105.63 -16.48
C LYS A 455 -65.26 105.71 -15.15
N ALA A 456 -65.19 106.95 -14.68
CA ALA A 456 -65.21 107.46 -13.32
C ALA A 456 -65.13 106.47 -12.12
N GLU A 457 -64.34 106.92 -11.15
CA GLU A 457 -64.37 106.61 -9.70
C GLU A 457 -63.77 105.27 -9.25
N ASP A 458 -62.55 105.32 -8.70
CA ASP A 458 -62.27 105.17 -7.25
C ASP A 458 -60.73 105.12 -7.03
N PRO A 459 -60.10 105.93 -6.16
CA PRO A 459 -58.64 105.94 -5.97
C PRO A 459 -58.17 104.78 -5.07
N GLY A 460 -58.66 103.56 -5.30
CA GLY A 460 -58.43 102.39 -4.46
C GLY A 460 -57.64 101.22 -5.08
N SER A 461 -57.55 101.09 -6.42
CA SER A 461 -57.04 99.85 -7.03
C SER A 461 -55.51 99.75 -7.17
N ASP A 462 -54.78 100.87 -7.19
CA ASP A 462 -53.31 100.85 -7.28
C ASP A 462 -52.66 100.24 -6.03
N GLN A 463 -53.35 100.27 -4.87
CA GLN A 463 -52.88 99.55 -3.68
C GLN A 463 -53.07 98.03 -3.83
N ASP A 464 -54.18 97.58 -4.42
CA ASP A 464 -54.51 96.15 -4.53
C ASP A 464 -53.51 95.40 -5.44
N GLU A 465 -53.04 96.03 -6.52
CA GLU A 465 -52.01 95.45 -7.40
C GLU A 465 -50.63 95.40 -6.74
N ILE A 466 -50.26 96.43 -5.96
CA ILE A 466 -49.02 96.45 -5.17
C ILE A 466 -49.09 95.43 -4.04
N TYR A 467 -50.24 95.27 -3.37
CA TYR A 467 -50.47 94.25 -2.34
C TYR A 467 -50.42 92.83 -2.93
N THR A 468 -50.90 92.64 -4.16
CA THR A 468 -50.85 91.34 -4.85
C THR A 468 -49.41 90.99 -5.27
N LEU A 469 -48.64 91.95 -5.78
CA LEU A 469 -47.22 91.76 -6.12
C LEU A 469 -46.36 91.57 -4.86
N ALA A 470 -46.63 92.31 -3.79
CA ALA A 470 -45.97 92.13 -2.50
C ALA A 470 -46.29 90.76 -1.89
N GLY A 471 -47.55 90.29 -2.00
CA GLY A 471 -47.96 88.96 -1.56
C GLY A 471 -47.33 87.82 -2.36
N ALA A 472 -47.17 87.99 -3.68
CA ALA A 472 -46.46 87.02 -4.53
C ALA A 472 -44.96 86.98 -4.19
N LEU A 473 -44.32 88.13 -3.98
CA LEU A 473 -42.93 88.22 -3.58
C LEU A 473 -42.70 87.65 -2.17
N GLU A 474 -43.60 87.94 -1.22
CA GLU A 474 -43.58 87.37 0.13
C GLU A 474 -43.72 85.84 0.10
N LYS A 475 -44.60 85.32 -0.76
CA LYS A 475 -44.77 83.86 -0.94
C LYS A 475 -43.50 83.23 -1.50
N ILE A 476 -42.87 83.82 -2.51
CA ILE A 476 -41.60 83.33 -3.07
C ILE A 476 -40.49 83.39 -2.01
N VAL A 477 -40.39 84.48 -1.25
CA VAL A 477 -39.39 84.61 -0.16
C VAL A 477 -39.62 83.57 0.93
N LYS A 478 -40.87 83.30 1.33
CA LYS A 478 -41.21 82.25 2.30
C LYS A 478 -40.87 80.85 1.77
N THR A 479 -41.16 80.58 0.50
CA THR A 479 -40.79 79.29 -0.13
C THR A 479 -39.27 79.12 -0.19
N SER A 480 -38.53 80.14 -0.62
CA SER A 480 -37.06 80.07 -0.63
C SER A 480 -36.46 80.00 0.78
N GLN A 481 -37.07 80.63 1.79
CA GLN A 481 -36.63 80.48 3.18
C GLN A 481 -36.85 79.07 3.71
N LEU A 482 -37.98 78.43 3.39
CA LEU A 482 -38.24 77.04 3.75
C LEU A 482 -37.24 76.09 3.08
N GLU A 483 -36.97 76.29 1.79
CA GLU A 483 -35.98 75.49 1.05
C GLU A 483 -34.56 75.65 1.62
N ILE A 484 -34.18 76.87 2.04
CA ILE A 484 -32.90 77.11 2.73
C ILE A 484 -32.84 76.36 4.06
N ILE A 485 -33.93 76.32 4.84
CA ILE A 485 -33.99 75.60 6.12
C ILE A 485 -33.90 74.10 5.90
N GLU A 486 -34.61 73.54 4.90
CA GLU A 486 -34.52 72.12 4.56
C GLU A 486 -33.10 71.74 4.12
N LEU A 487 -32.48 72.53 3.24
CA LEU A 487 -31.08 72.31 2.83
C LEU A 487 -30.11 72.43 4.00
N GLN A 488 -30.35 73.32 4.96
CA GLN A 488 -29.55 73.42 6.18
C GLN A 488 -29.65 72.16 7.04
N HIS A 489 -30.86 71.64 7.26
CA HIS A 489 -31.05 70.38 7.99
C HIS A 489 -30.38 69.21 7.27
N SER A 490 -30.50 69.07 5.95
CA SER A 490 -29.82 68.01 5.21
C SER A 490 -28.30 68.10 5.31
N VAL A 491 -27.72 69.32 5.31
CA VAL A 491 -26.28 69.49 5.52
C VAL A 491 -25.86 69.15 6.95
N GLU A 492 -26.69 69.46 7.96
CA GLU A 492 -26.42 69.07 9.35
C GLU A 492 -26.52 67.56 9.57
N GLU A 493 -27.49 66.90 8.94
CA GLU A 493 -27.65 65.44 8.95
C GLU A 493 -26.43 64.75 8.30
N LEU A 494 -26.01 65.19 7.12
CA LEU A 494 -24.80 64.68 6.46
C LEU A 494 -23.54 64.93 7.29
N ARG A 495 -23.45 66.06 8.02
CA ARG A 495 -22.33 66.30 8.94
C ARG A 495 -22.37 65.36 10.15
N ALA A 496 -23.55 65.06 10.69
CA ALA A 496 -23.71 64.11 11.78
C ALA A 496 -23.33 62.69 11.34
N GLU A 497 -23.82 62.25 10.18
CA GLU A 497 -23.45 60.95 9.60
C GLU A 497 -21.94 60.86 9.33
N SER A 498 -21.34 61.90 8.76
CA SER A 498 -19.90 61.96 8.55
C SER A 498 -19.11 61.90 9.85
N SER A 499 -19.59 62.54 10.92
CA SER A 499 -18.98 62.46 12.25
C SER A 499 -19.02 61.04 12.82
N VAL A 500 -20.17 60.35 12.73
CA VAL A 500 -20.31 58.97 13.21
C VAL A 500 -19.44 58.01 12.41
N LEU A 501 -19.40 58.16 11.08
CA LEU A 501 -18.55 57.34 10.23
C LEU A 501 -17.07 57.54 10.56
N LYS A 502 -16.65 58.78 10.83
CA LYS A 502 -15.30 59.10 11.28
C LYS A 502 -14.97 58.44 12.61
N GLU A 503 -15.86 58.50 13.60
CA GLU A 503 -15.68 57.80 14.89
C GLU A 503 -15.56 56.28 14.71
N HIS A 504 -16.33 55.68 13.80
CA HIS A 504 -16.24 54.25 13.51
C HIS A 504 -14.89 53.88 12.89
N VAL A 505 -14.40 54.67 11.93
CA VAL A 505 -13.07 54.48 11.32
C VAL A 505 -11.96 54.63 12.36
N GLU A 506 -12.04 55.63 13.24
CA GLU A 506 -11.05 55.80 14.32
C GLU A 506 -11.08 54.64 15.33
N ALA A 507 -12.26 54.09 15.63
CA ALA A 507 -12.40 52.92 16.50
C ALA A 507 -11.78 51.66 15.85
N GLN A 508 -12.10 51.41 14.56
CA GLN A 508 -11.51 50.29 13.81
C GLN A 508 -9.98 50.42 13.70
N ALA A 509 -9.46 51.63 13.47
CA ALA A 509 -8.03 51.87 13.42
C ALA A 509 -7.33 51.59 14.76
N LYS A 510 -7.97 51.92 15.90
CA LYS A 510 -7.45 51.59 17.24
C LYS A 510 -7.46 50.09 17.49
N GLU A 511 -8.52 49.38 17.10
CA GLU A 511 -8.62 47.94 17.23
C GLU A 511 -7.57 47.23 16.38
N LEU A 512 -7.39 47.66 15.12
CA LEU A 512 -6.37 47.10 14.24
C LEU A 512 -4.96 47.27 14.82
N ASN A 513 -4.65 48.45 15.37
CA ASN A 513 -3.37 48.68 16.04
C ASN A 513 -3.17 47.78 17.28
N GLN A 514 -4.22 47.55 18.07
CA GLN A 514 -4.14 46.63 19.21
C GLN A 514 -3.90 45.18 18.76
N ARG A 515 -4.58 44.73 17.70
CA ARG A 515 -4.38 43.39 17.13
C ARG A 515 -2.97 43.24 16.56
N MET A 516 -2.45 44.27 15.90
CA MET A 516 -1.08 44.29 15.38
C MET A 516 -0.04 44.12 16.51
N HIS A 517 -0.14 44.91 17.60
CA HIS A 517 0.74 44.71 18.75
C HIS A 517 0.61 43.33 19.39
N ARG A 518 -0.59 42.74 19.39
CA ARG A 518 -0.78 41.39 19.91
C ARG A 518 -0.11 40.33 19.04
N ILE A 519 -0.10 40.52 17.72
CA ILE A 519 0.60 39.66 16.78
C ILE A 519 2.11 39.77 17.02
N GLU A 520 2.65 40.99 17.13
CA GLU A 520 4.07 41.23 17.43
C GLU A 520 4.50 40.55 18.75
N GLU A 521 3.67 40.60 19.80
CA GLU A 521 3.92 39.88 21.06
C GLU A 521 3.93 38.35 20.89
N LEU A 522 3.09 37.81 20.00
CA LEU A 522 3.00 36.37 19.75
C LEU A 522 4.18 35.89 18.91
N GLU A 523 4.58 36.64 17.90
CA GLU A 523 5.78 36.37 17.09
C GLU A 523 7.05 36.35 17.96
N GLU A 524 7.17 37.29 18.91
CA GLU A 524 8.30 37.31 19.84
C GLU A 524 8.28 36.10 20.79
N LYS A 525 7.11 35.69 21.28
CA LYS A 525 6.98 34.49 22.12
C LYS A 525 7.32 33.22 21.34
N GLU A 526 6.91 33.13 20.09
CA GLU A 526 7.26 32.02 19.21
C GLU A 526 8.78 31.98 18.97
N ARG A 527 9.41 33.14 18.71
CA ARG A 527 10.86 33.25 18.55
C ARG A 527 11.61 32.74 19.79
N VAL A 528 11.20 33.16 20.99
CA VAL A 528 11.81 32.72 22.26
C VAL A 528 11.56 31.23 22.52
N ALA A 529 10.37 30.72 22.19
CA ALA A 529 10.06 29.30 22.33
C ALA A 529 10.92 28.44 21.38
N ASN A 530 11.07 28.87 20.13
CA ASN A 530 11.92 28.21 19.14
C ASN A 530 13.40 28.24 19.55
N GLU A 531 13.89 29.35 20.09
CA GLU A 531 15.24 29.44 20.65
C GLU A 531 15.41 28.50 21.86
N SER A 532 14.41 28.42 22.74
CA SER A 532 14.43 27.51 23.90
C SER A 532 14.45 26.05 23.47
N VAL A 533 13.65 25.66 22.48
CA VAL A 533 13.65 24.31 21.90
C VAL A 533 14.98 24.01 21.21
N SER A 534 15.54 24.97 20.48
CA SER A 534 16.86 24.83 19.85
C SER A 534 17.97 24.63 20.88
N ASN A 535 17.95 25.38 21.98
CA ASN A 535 18.91 25.24 23.07
C ASN A 535 18.77 23.90 23.82
N ILE A 536 17.55 23.39 23.99
CA ILE A 536 17.33 22.04 24.56
C ILE A 536 17.85 20.97 23.59
N SER A 537 17.59 21.12 22.29
CA SER A 537 18.07 20.21 21.25
C SER A 537 19.59 20.18 21.14
N LEU A 538 20.28 21.31 21.41
CA LEU A 538 21.75 21.37 21.47
C LEU A 538 22.36 20.81 22.77
N SER A 539 21.56 20.67 23.84
CA SER A 539 22.03 20.20 25.16
C SER A 539 21.81 18.71 25.39
N LEU A 540 21.05 18.05 24.52
CA LEU A 540 20.89 16.58 24.43
C LEU A 540 21.88 16.03 23.41
#